data_AF-A0A1U7LMU3-F1
#
_entry.id   AF-A0A1U7LMU3-F1
#
_cell.length_a   1.000
_cell.length_b   1.000
_cell.length_c   1.000
_cell.angle_alpha   90.00
_cell.angle_beta   90.00
_cell.angle_gamma   90.00
#
_symmetry.space_group_name_H-M   'P 1'
#
loop_
_entity.id
_entity.type
_entity.pdbx_description
1 polymer ?
#
loop_
_entity_poly.entity_id
_entity_poly.type
_entity_poly.pdbx_seq_one_letter_code
_entity_poly.pdbx_strand_id
1 'polypeptide(L)'
;MKFIAATALFVFAVAATDAPPCLMSAVTQVIDELGLSFDAYALCTNDQFIDQLTVAVHVGCPESDFPLAVEAAKEFCLAVGVDISSKIH
;
A
#
# COMPACT_ATOMS: atom_id res chain seq x y z
N MET A 1 -15.08 -21.64 -10.81
CA MET A 1 -13.73 -21.15 -11.13
C MET A 1 -13.83 -19.80 -11.84
N LYS A 2 -13.86 -18.69 -11.10
CA LYS A 2 -13.82 -17.32 -11.64
C LYS A 2 -13.18 -16.40 -10.58
N PHE A 3 -11.87 -16.54 -10.38
CA PHE A 3 -11.10 -15.73 -9.43
C PHE A 3 -9.71 -15.36 -9.99
N ILE A 4 -9.61 -15.01 -11.28
CA ILE A 4 -8.29 -14.73 -11.91
C ILE A 4 -8.20 -13.33 -12.51
N ALA A 5 -9.27 -12.53 -12.54
CA ALA A 5 -9.23 -11.24 -13.25
C ALA A 5 -8.74 -10.05 -12.41
N ALA A 6 -8.89 -10.06 -11.08
CA ALA A 6 -8.64 -8.88 -10.24
C ALA A 6 -7.17 -8.73 -9.80
N THR A 7 -6.40 -9.82 -9.74
CA THR A 7 -4.98 -9.77 -9.33
C THR A 7 -4.07 -9.21 -10.40
N ALA A 8 -4.45 -9.26 -11.68
CA ALA A 8 -3.60 -8.78 -12.77
C ALA A 8 -3.45 -7.25 -12.78
N LEU A 9 -4.46 -6.48 -12.35
CA LEU A 9 -4.40 -5.02 -12.37
C LEU A 9 -3.44 -4.45 -11.32
N PHE A 10 -3.26 -5.13 -10.18
CA PHE A 10 -2.25 -4.74 -9.20
C PHE A 10 -0.84 -4.99 -9.72
N VAL A 11 -0.60 -6.09 -10.45
CA VAL A 11 0.75 -6.49 -10.91
C VAL A 11 1.35 -5.52 -11.93
N PHE A 12 0.54 -4.79 -12.71
CA PHE A 12 1.06 -3.84 -13.70
C PHE A 12 1.38 -2.44 -13.14
N ALA A 13 0.88 -2.08 -11.96
CA ALA A 13 1.21 -0.81 -11.31
C ALA A 13 2.51 -0.92 -10.48
N VAL A 14 2.74 -2.05 -9.79
CA VAL A 14 3.99 -2.30 -9.03
C VAL A 14 5.23 -2.56 -9.90
N ALA A 15 5.08 -2.71 -11.21
CA ALA A 15 6.24 -2.82 -12.11
C ALA A 15 6.81 -1.44 -12.51
N ALA A 16 6.09 -0.35 -12.24
CA ALA A 16 6.52 1.02 -12.52
C ALA A 16 7.06 1.74 -11.28
N THR A 17 6.76 1.24 -10.09
CA THR A 17 7.23 1.78 -8.82
C THR A 17 8.28 0.81 -8.27
N ASP A 18 9.47 1.29 -7.91
CA ASP A 18 10.54 0.49 -7.27
C ASP A 18 10.15 0.09 -5.82
N ALA A 19 8.88 -0.29 -5.61
CA ALA A 19 8.30 -0.59 -4.33
C ALA A 19 8.97 -1.82 -3.74
N PRO A 20 9.53 -1.73 -2.52
CA PRO A 20 10.17 -2.86 -1.88
C PRO A 20 9.11 -3.94 -1.59
N PRO A 21 9.43 -5.24 -1.74
CA PRO A 21 8.48 -6.33 -1.54
C PRO A 21 7.81 -6.31 -0.15
N CYS A 22 8.51 -5.77 0.85
CA CYS A 22 8.01 -5.62 2.21
C CYS A 22 6.75 -4.73 2.30
N LEU A 23 6.57 -3.76 1.39
CA LEU A 23 5.39 -2.89 1.35
C LEU A 23 4.12 -3.72 1.10
N MET A 24 4.15 -4.66 0.15
CA MET A 24 2.99 -5.51 -0.13
C MET A 24 2.62 -6.41 1.06
N SER A 25 3.61 -6.90 1.80
CA SER A 25 3.37 -7.64 3.04
C SER A 25 2.74 -6.76 4.11
N ALA A 26 3.24 -5.54 4.30
CA ALA A 26 2.68 -4.56 5.24
C ALA A 26 1.23 -4.19 4.88
N VAL A 27 0.94 -3.91 3.61
CA VAL A 27 -0.42 -3.63 3.13
C VAL A 27 -1.37 -4.79 3.42
N THR A 28 -0.95 -6.02 3.09
CA THR A 28 -1.78 -7.21 3.32
C THR A 28 -2.06 -7.42 4.79
N GLN A 29 -1.02 -7.28 5.65
CA GLN A 29 -1.16 -7.39 7.09
C GLN A 29 -2.21 -6.42 7.64
N VAL A 30 -2.10 -5.13 7.30
CA VAL A 30 -3.00 -4.10 7.85
C VAL A 30 -4.43 -4.29 7.33
N ILE A 31 -4.60 -4.73 6.07
CA ILE A 31 -5.91 -5.05 5.52
C ILE A 31 -6.58 -6.18 6.32
N ASP A 32 -5.82 -7.25 6.61
CA ASP A 32 -6.31 -8.39 7.38
C ASP A 32 -6.63 -7.99 8.84
N GLU A 33 -5.77 -7.18 9.48
CA GLU A 33 -5.96 -6.70 10.85
C GLU A 33 -7.19 -5.79 10.99
N LEU A 34 -7.46 -4.95 9.98
CA LEU A 34 -8.58 -4.01 9.98
C LEU A 34 -9.86 -4.57 9.34
N GLY A 35 -9.81 -5.77 8.76
CA GLY A 35 -10.94 -6.36 8.04
C GLY A 35 -11.38 -5.55 6.82
N LEU A 36 -10.43 -4.91 6.14
CA LEU A 36 -10.68 -4.08 4.96
C LEU A 36 -10.70 -4.94 3.69
N SER A 37 -11.24 -4.37 2.61
CA SER A 37 -11.08 -4.94 1.27
C SER A 37 -9.90 -4.30 0.55
N PHE A 38 -9.29 -5.03 -0.39
CA PHE A 38 -8.36 -4.46 -1.36
C PHE A 38 -9.09 -3.57 -2.37
N ASP A 39 -9.45 -2.36 -1.94
CA ASP A 39 -9.94 -1.27 -2.78
C ASP A 39 -9.05 -0.05 -2.57
N ALA A 40 -8.29 0.33 -3.60
CA ALA A 40 -7.25 1.36 -3.48
C ALA A 40 -7.79 2.70 -2.96
N TYR A 41 -8.96 3.13 -3.45
CA TYR A 41 -9.57 4.39 -3.02
C TYR A 41 -10.03 4.31 -1.54
N ALA A 42 -10.69 3.21 -1.15
CA ALA A 42 -11.13 3.01 0.23
C ALA A 42 -9.95 2.94 1.21
N LEU A 43 -8.85 2.28 0.83
CA LEU A 43 -7.63 2.21 1.63
C LEU A 43 -6.98 3.59 1.78
N CYS A 44 -6.80 4.31 0.67
CA CYS A 44 -6.13 5.62 0.67
C CYS A 44 -6.95 6.74 1.32
N THR A 45 -8.26 6.56 1.50
CA THR A 45 -9.13 7.50 2.23
C THR A 45 -9.32 7.12 3.70
N ASN A 46 -8.79 5.98 4.14
CA ASN A 46 -8.90 5.48 5.50
C ASN A 46 -7.65 5.86 6.31
N ASP A 47 -7.80 6.83 7.21
CA ASP A 47 -6.70 7.33 8.05
C ASP A 47 -6.11 6.23 8.95
N GLN A 48 -6.94 5.33 9.49
CA GLN A 48 -6.48 4.21 10.32
C GLN A 48 -5.60 3.23 9.53
N PHE A 49 -5.95 3.00 8.25
CA PHE A 49 -5.12 2.19 7.37
C PHE A 49 -3.76 2.85 7.12
N ILE A 50 -3.72 4.15 6.83
CA ILE A 50 -2.46 4.88 6.55
C ILE A 50 -1.54 4.89 7.78
N ASP A 51 -2.10 5.13 8.97
CA ASP A 51 -1.35 5.14 10.22
C ASP A 51 -0.76 3.75 10.50
N GLN A 52 -1.56 2.69 10.38
CA GLN A 52 -1.07 1.33 10.61
C GLN A 52 -0.12 0.83 9.52
N LEU A 53 -0.31 1.26 8.27
CA LEU A 53 0.62 0.96 7.18
C LEU A 53 2.01 1.52 7.49
N THR A 54 2.09 2.75 8.01
CA THR A 54 3.36 3.37 8.41
C THR A 54 4.08 2.52 9.46
N VAL A 55 3.36 2.03 10.47
CA VAL A 55 3.92 1.15 11.51
C VAL A 55 4.35 -0.19 10.92
N ALA A 56 3.52 -0.80 10.08
CA ALA A 56 3.80 -2.09 9.45
C ALA A 56 5.03 -2.03 8.53
N VAL A 57 5.20 -0.93 7.79
CA VAL A 57 6.41 -0.67 7.00
C VAL A 57 7.64 -0.57 7.90
N HIS A 58 7.58 0.17 9.01
CA HIS A 58 8.69 0.28 9.96
C HIS A 58 9.11 -1.06 10.58
N VAL A 59 8.17 -1.99 10.77
CA VAL A 59 8.44 -3.32 11.34
C VAL A 59 8.88 -4.33 10.29
N GLY A 60 8.28 -4.26 9.10
CA GLY A 60 8.41 -5.28 8.05
C GLY A 60 9.47 -4.98 6.98
N CYS A 61 9.91 -3.72 6.86
CA CYS A 61 10.93 -3.30 5.90
C CYS A 61 12.28 -3.04 6.59
N PRO A 62 13.41 -3.23 5.89
CA PRO A 62 14.67 -2.65 6.34
C PRO A 62 14.61 -1.12 6.22
N GLU A 63 15.34 -0.40 7.08
CA GLU A 63 15.34 1.08 7.08
C GLU A 63 15.74 1.68 5.72
N SER A 64 16.58 0.99 4.95
CA SER A 64 16.97 1.40 3.59
C SER A 64 15.79 1.52 2.63
N ASP A 65 14.72 0.77 2.89
CA ASP A 65 13.58 0.61 2.00
C ASP A 65 12.41 1.52 2.43
N PHE A 66 12.48 2.17 3.60
CA PHE A 66 11.41 3.05 4.07
C PHE A 66 11.09 4.18 3.09
N PRO A 67 12.07 4.93 2.54
CA PRO A 67 11.76 6.01 1.60
C PRO A 67 11.03 5.51 0.34
N LEU A 68 11.46 4.35 -0.19
CA LEU A 68 10.84 3.73 -1.37
C LEU A 68 9.44 3.20 -1.07
N ALA A 69 9.24 2.59 0.10
CA ALA A 69 7.92 2.12 0.54
C ALA A 69 6.92 3.28 0.70
N VAL A 70 7.37 4.39 1.31
CA VAL A 70 6.57 5.60 1.51
C VAL A 70 6.25 6.28 0.18
N GLU A 71 7.22 6.38 -0.74
CA GLU A 71 7.01 6.93 -2.07
C GLU A 71 6.03 6.09 -2.89
N ALA A 72 6.21 4.77 -2.91
CA ALA A 72 5.30 3.86 -3.61
C ALA A 72 3.86 3.93 -3.06
N ALA A 73 3.68 4.07 -1.73
CA ALA A 73 2.35 4.26 -1.15
C ALA A 73 1.70 5.59 -1.57
N LYS A 74 2.48 6.68 -1.64
CA LYS A 74 2.00 7.98 -2.14
C LYS A 74 1.58 7.89 -3.61
N GLU A 75 2.41 7.31 -4.46
CA GLU A 75 2.11 7.13 -5.89
C GLU A 75 0.89 6.24 -6.11
N PHE A 76 0.76 5.16 -5.34
CA PHE A 76 -0.40 4.28 -5.38
C PHE A 76 -1.71 5.03 -5.08
N CYS A 77 -1.72 5.85 -4.03
CA CYS A 77 -2.90 6.64 -3.69
C CYS A 77 -3.17 7.77 -4.68
N LEU A 78 -2.11 8.41 -5.19
CA LEU A 78 -2.24 9.46 -6.18
C LEU A 78 -2.83 8.94 -7.49
N ALA A 79 -2.51 7.70 -7.89
CA ALA A 79 -3.07 7.04 -9.06
C ALA A 79 -4.60 6.87 -9.01
N VAL A 80 -5.18 6.87 -7.81
CA VAL A 80 -6.64 6.86 -7.58
C VAL A 80 -7.20 8.22 -7.16
N GLY A 81 -6.41 9.28 -7.30
CA GLY A 81 -6.82 10.67 -7.05
C GLY A 81 -6.79 11.09 -5.58
N VAL A 82 -6.09 10.36 -4.71
CA VAL A 82 -5.99 10.66 -3.28
C VAL A 82 -4.55 11.02 -2.92
N ASP A 83 -4.32 12.25 -2.47
CA ASP A 83 -3.01 12.68 -1.97
C ASP A 83 -2.88 12.39 -0.47
N ILE A 84 -1.98 11.47 -0.13
CA ILE A 84 -1.67 11.09 1.25
C ILE A 84 -0.32 11.65 1.73
N SER A 85 0.31 12.55 0.98
CA SER A 85 1.69 13.02 1.26
C SER A 85 1.87 13.65 2.64
N SER A 86 0.80 14.22 3.20
CA SER A 86 0.78 14.79 4.55
C SER A 86 0.47 13.79 5.66
N LYS A 87 0.10 12.55 5.32
CA LYS A 87 -0.39 11.53 6.25
C LYS A 87 0.56 10.34 6.45
N ILE A 88 1.46 10.09 5.50
CA ILE A 88 2.41 8.97 5.55
C ILE A 88 3.85 9.49 5.64
N HIS A 89 4.68 8.89 6.49
CA HIS A 89 6.02 9.36 6.83
C HIS A 89 7.02 8.22 6.93
#